data_AF-A0A356TFN0-F1
#
_entry.id   AF-A0A356TFN0-F1
#
_cell.length_a   1.000
_cell.length_b   1.000
_cell.length_c   1.000
_cell.angle_alpha   90.00
_cell.angle_beta   90.00
_cell.angle_gamma   90.00
#
_symmetry.space_group_name_H-M   'P 1'
#
loop_
_entity.id
_entity.type
_entity.pdbx_description
1 polymer ?
#
loop_
_entity_poly.entity_id
_entity_poly.type
_entity_poly.pdbx_seq_one_letter_code
_entity_poly.pdbx_strand_id
1 'polypeptide(L)'
;MTQRIFLTFLLCCCFSGLAACASDGGEANADGSTGECEVTEGEGCYWLQADGACWVPAPPSDATTFERCRDYDSCQMGGGGESGGGCYKWSDGSDGAPQPWP
;
A
#
# COMPACT_ATOMS: atom_id res chain seq x y z
N MET A 1 24.22 -22.03 46.79
CA MET A 1 23.01 -21.75 47.59
C MET A 1 21.85 -21.67 46.62
N THR A 2 21.00 -22.71 46.55
CA THR A 2 19.63 -22.67 47.11
C THR A 2 18.68 -22.15 46.00
N GLN A 3 17.61 -22.79 45.52
CA GLN A 3 16.72 -23.85 45.97
C GLN A 3 15.88 -24.24 44.72
N ARG A 4 15.76 -25.51 44.32
CA ARG A 4 14.60 -26.41 44.51
C ARG A 4 13.22 -25.79 44.24
N ILE A 5 12.33 -26.65 43.72
CA ILE A 5 10.84 -26.56 43.65
C ILE A 5 10.39 -26.12 42.24
N PHE A 6 10.14 -27.00 41.25
CA PHE A 6 9.23 -28.16 41.27
C PHE A 6 8.01 -27.88 42.15
N LEU A 7 7.00 -27.17 41.62
CA LEU A 7 5.56 -27.18 42.02
C LEU A 7 4.87 -25.85 41.62
N THR A 8 4.72 -25.59 40.32
CA THR A 8 3.70 -24.63 39.84
C THR A 8 3.11 -25.01 38.49
N PHE A 9 3.30 -26.27 38.10
CA PHE A 9 2.34 -27.02 37.29
C PHE A 9 1.23 -27.42 38.26
N LEU A 10 -0.03 -27.17 37.90
CA LEU A 10 -1.23 -27.24 38.74
C LEU A 10 -1.30 -26.17 39.83
N LEU A 11 -2.06 -25.10 39.57
CA LEU A 11 -3.43 -24.96 40.09
C LEU A 11 -3.87 -23.49 40.01
N CYS A 12 -4.51 -23.10 38.91
CA CYS A 12 -5.63 -22.15 38.97
C CYS A 12 -6.37 -22.17 37.62
N CYS A 13 -7.24 -23.16 37.48
CA CYS A 13 -8.41 -23.03 36.62
C CYS A 13 -9.36 -21.99 37.24
N CYS A 14 -10.07 -21.26 36.38
CA CYS A 14 -11.38 -20.67 36.67
C CYS A 14 -11.44 -19.60 37.78
N PHE A 15 -11.40 -18.32 37.43
CA PHE A 15 -12.34 -17.33 38.00
C PHE A 15 -12.39 -16.09 37.09
N SER A 16 -13.56 -15.88 36.49
CA SER A 16 -14.11 -14.62 35.96
C SER A 16 -13.24 -13.76 35.02
N GLY A 17 -13.52 -13.88 33.72
CA GLY A 17 -13.42 -12.77 32.76
C GLY A 17 -12.02 -12.27 32.43
N LEU A 18 -11.26 -13.02 31.65
CA LEU A 18 -10.01 -12.52 31.06
C LEU A 18 -9.83 -13.07 29.63
N ALA A 19 -10.45 -12.41 28.66
CA ALA A 19 -10.01 -12.44 27.27
C ALA A 19 -9.32 -11.11 27.01
N ALA A 20 -8.08 -10.96 27.44
CA ALA A 20 -7.18 -10.01 26.82
C ALA A 20 -6.79 -10.60 25.47
N CYS A 21 -7.49 -10.21 24.39
CA CYS A 21 -6.94 -10.35 23.05
C CYS A 21 -5.76 -9.39 22.96
N ALA A 22 -4.55 -9.91 23.15
CA ALA A 22 -3.36 -9.23 22.69
C ALA A 22 -3.44 -9.19 21.16
N SER A 23 -3.77 -8.02 20.63
CA SER A 23 -3.59 -7.68 19.23
C SER A 23 -2.11 -7.40 19.01
N ASP A 24 -1.40 -8.39 18.47
CA ASP A 24 -0.16 -8.12 17.75
C ASP A 24 -0.42 -8.54 16.30
N GLY A 25 -1.00 -7.58 15.57
CA GLY A 25 -1.05 -7.59 14.11
C GLY A 25 0.35 -7.31 13.57
N GLY A 26 0.83 -8.23 12.75
CA GLY A 26 2.14 -8.17 12.12
C GLY A 26 2.24 -9.25 11.05
N GLU A 27 1.35 -9.20 10.07
CA GLU A 27 1.36 -10.07 8.90
C GLU A 27 2.47 -9.62 7.94
N ALA A 28 3.72 -10.01 8.24
CA ALA A 28 4.79 -9.94 7.26
C ALA A 28 4.74 -11.19 6.38
N ASN A 29 3.86 -11.18 5.37
CA ASN A 29 3.96 -12.12 4.26
C ASN A 29 4.79 -11.43 3.16
N ALA A 30 6.11 -11.64 3.19
CA ALA A 30 6.94 -11.45 2.00
C ALA A 30 6.93 -12.78 1.24
N ASP A 31 5.92 -12.98 0.40
CA ASP A 31 5.76 -14.15 -0.46
C ASP A 31 5.59 -13.72 -1.91
N GLY A 32 6.41 -14.32 -2.78
CA GLY A 32 5.97 -14.62 -4.14
C GLY A 32 6.24 -13.56 -5.20
N SER A 33 7.44 -13.62 -5.79
CA SER A 33 7.71 -13.07 -7.13
C SER A 33 6.73 -13.69 -8.16
N THR A 34 5.59 -13.04 -8.34
CA THR A 34 4.53 -13.35 -9.30
C THR A 34 4.20 -12.06 -10.02
N GLY A 35 4.90 -11.74 -11.13
CA GLY A 35 4.57 -10.57 -11.96
C GLY A 35 4.36 -9.28 -11.16
N GLU A 36 5.21 -9.04 -10.17
CA GLU A 36 5.06 -7.97 -9.21
C GLU A 36 5.38 -6.63 -9.89
N CYS A 37 4.46 -5.67 -9.80
CA CYS A 37 4.75 -4.32 -10.24
C CYS A 37 5.89 -3.75 -9.40
N GLU A 38 6.87 -3.12 -10.06
CA GLU A 38 7.91 -2.41 -9.32
C GLU A 38 7.26 -1.30 -8.49
N VAL A 39 7.39 -1.41 -7.18
CA VAL A 39 6.90 -0.40 -6.25
C VAL A 39 7.91 0.74 -6.20
N THR A 40 7.49 1.91 -6.64
CA THR A 40 8.24 3.16 -6.51
C THR A 40 7.57 4.00 -5.44
N GLU A 41 8.32 4.34 -4.40
CA GLU A 41 7.87 5.21 -3.31
C GLU A 41 8.12 6.69 -3.66
N GLY A 42 7.25 7.58 -3.19
CA GLY A 42 7.38 9.03 -3.27
C GLY A 42 6.21 9.71 -3.97
N GLU A 43 5.90 10.93 -3.50
CA GLU A 43 4.84 11.75 -4.10
C GLU A 43 5.16 12.14 -5.55
N GLY A 44 4.27 11.79 -6.48
CA GLY A 44 4.43 12.13 -7.87
C GLY A 44 3.34 11.59 -8.79
N CYS A 45 3.59 11.76 -10.09
CA CYS A 45 2.70 11.29 -11.14
C CYS A 45 3.08 9.88 -11.59
N TYR A 46 2.09 8.99 -11.56
CA TYR A 46 2.19 7.60 -11.98
C TYR A 46 1.24 7.36 -13.14
N TRP A 47 1.67 6.58 -14.13
CA TRP A 47 0.83 6.17 -15.26
C TRP A 47 0.62 4.65 -15.20
N LEU A 48 -0.57 4.22 -15.64
CA LEU A 48 -0.87 2.81 -15.80
C LEU A 48 -0.27 2.35 -17.13
N GLN A 49 0.63 1.37 -17.08
CA GLN A 49 1.24 0.81 -18.29
C GLN A 49 0.18 0.33 -19.28
N ALA A 50 0.53 0.29 -20.57
CA ALA A 50 -0.40 -0.01 -21.65
C ALA A 50 -1.04 -1.42 -21.55
N ASP A 51 -0.36 -2.37 -20.91
CA ASP A 51 -0.89 -3.70 -20.60
C ASP A 51 -1.89 -3.69 -19.42
N GLY A 52 -2.01 -2.57 -18.70
CA GLY A 52 -2.94 -2.36 -17.60
C GLY A 52 -2.52 -3.00 -16.28
N ALA A 53 -1.34 -3.62 -16.19
CA ALA A 53 -0.95 -4.38 -15.00
C ALA A 53 -0.34 -3.51 -13.90
N CYS A 54 0.48 -2.51 -14.28
CA CYS A 54 1.34 -1.82 -13.32
C CYS A 54 1.34 -0.30 -13.46
N TRP A 55 1.27 0.37 -12.32
CA TRP A 55 1.58 1.78 -12.19
C TRP A 55 3.08 1.95 -12.14
N VAL A 56 3.61 2.85 -12.96
CA VAL A 56 5.03 3.20 -12.92
C VAL A 56 5.17 4.72 -13.05
N PRO A 57 6.36 5.30 -12.79
CA PRO A 57 6.56 6.75 -12.93
C PRO A 57 6.16 7.24 -14.33
N ALA A 58 5.45 8.37 -14.39
CA ALA A 58 4.95 8.91 -15.64
C ALA A 58 6.10 9.18 -16.65
N PRO A 59 6.04 8.64 -17.89
CA PRO A 59 7.06 8.82 -18.91
C PRO A 59 7.19 10.27 -19.39
N PRO A 60 6.13 11.10 -19.50
CA PRO A 60 6.33 12.50 -19.80
C PRO A 60 7.08 13.16 -18.64
N SER A 61 8.30 13.62 -18.91
CA SER A 61 9.16 14.33 -17.95
C SER A 61 8.59 15.66 -17.46
N ASP A 62 7.52 16.13 -18.09
CA ASP A 62 6.81 17.37 -17.73
C ASP A 62 5.70 17.12 -16.68
N ALA A 63 5.29 15.86 -16.46
CA ALA A 63 4.26 15.49 -15.48
C ALA A 63 4.79 15.50 -14.02
N THR A 64 5.48 16.57 -13.65
CA THR A 64 6.11 16.75 -12.33
C THR A 64 5.23 17.50 -11.33
N THR A 65 4.06 17.99 -11.75
CA THR A 65 3.11 18.69 -10.88
C THR A 65 1.75 18.01 -10.89
N PHE A 66 0.99 18.22 -9.81
CA PHE A 66 -0.34 17.65 -9.63
C PHE A 66 -1.28 18.03 -10.79
N GLU A 67 -1.34 19.31 -11.15
CA GLU A 67 -2.21 19.74 -12.26
C GLU A 67 -1.79 19.11 -13.59
N ARG A 68 -0.48 19.03 -13.86
CA ARG A 68 0.00 18.46 -15.11
C ARG A 68 -0.32 16.97 -15.21
N CYS A 69 -0.16 16.23 -14.12
CA CYS A 69 -0.53 14.82 -14.04
C CYS A 69 -2.03 14.61 -14.29
N ARG A 70 -2.87 15.43 -13.65
CA ARG A 70 -4.32 15.43 -13.89
C ARG A 70 -4.65 15.71 -15.35
N ASP A 71 -4.00 16.68 -15.97
CA ASP A 71 -4.29 17.05 -17.35
C ASP A 71 -4.00 15.89 -18.33
N TYR A 72 -3.05 15.02 -18.02
CA TYR A 72 -2.79 13.79 -18.77
C TYR A 72 -3.78 12.66 -18.48
N ASP A 73 -4.35 12.58 -17.28
CA ASP A 73 -5.24 11.51 -16.89
C ASP A 73 -6.51 11.49 -17.75
N SER A 74 -6.76 10.35 -18.38
CA SER A 74 -7.95 10.10 -19.18
C SER A 74 -8.96 9.18 -18.48
N CYS A 75 -8.63 8.64 -17.31
CA CYS A 75 -9.36 7.51 -16.73
C CYS A 75 -10.15 7.86 -15.46
N GLN A 76 -9.68 8.80 -14.64
CA GLN A 76 -10.42 9.25 -13.48
C GLN A 76 -11.28 10.46 -13.85
N MET A 77 -12.41 10.59 -13.15
CA MET A 77 -13.29 11.74 -13.31
C MET A 77 -12.58 13.01 -12.84
N GLY A 78 -12.58 14.06 -13.67
CA GLY A 78 -11.81 15.29 -13.42
C GLY A 78 -10.42 15.30 -14.07
N GLY A 79 -10.01 14.22 -14.75
CA GLY A 79 -8.82 14.21 -15.60
C GLY A 79 -8.99 15.04 -16.89
N GLY A 80 -7.88 15.56 -17.43
CA GLY A 80 -7.87 16.43 -18.61
C GLY A 80 -7.83 15.68 -19.95
N GLY A 81 -7.45 14.39 -19.96
CA GLY A 81 -7.45 13.54 -21.14
C GLY A 81 -6.40 13.88 -22.21
N GLU A 82 -5.42 14.73 -21.91
CA GLU A 82 -4.43 15.20 -22.90
C GLU A 82 -3.52 14.08 -23.43
N SER A 83 -3.35 13.00 -22.65
CA SER A 83 -2.55 11.84 -23.07
C SER A 83 -3.17 11.05 -24.23
N GLY A 84 -4.41 11.31 -24.62
CA GLY A 84 -5.09 10.56 -25.68
C GLY A 84 -5.52 9.15 -25.28
N GLY A 85 -5.74 8.89 -23.98
CA GLY A 85 -6.27 7.62 -23.46
C GLY A 85 -5.47 6.95 -22.33
N GLY A 86 -4.33 7.52 -21.93
CA GLY A 86 -3.55 7.00 -20.80
C GLY A 86 -4.18 7.31 -19.45
N CYS A 87 -4.10 6.38 -18.51
CA CYS A 87 -4.52 6.59 -17.13
C CYS A 87 -3.35 7.11 -16.30
N TYR A 88 -3.56 8.24 -15.62
CA TYR A 88 -2.56 8.82 -14.72
C TYR A 88 -3.16 9.02 -13.34
N LYS A 89 -2.31 8.99 -12.31
CA LYS A 89 -2.68 9.29 -10.93
C LYS A 89 -1.58 10.07 -10.25
N TRP A 90 -1.98 10.93 -9.32
CA TRP A 90 -1.07 11.49 -8.34
C TRP A 90 -1.16 10.67 -7.06
N SER A 91 -0.03 10.24 -6.51
CA SER A 91 -0.01 9.43 -5.28
C SER A 91 1.35 9.53 -4.60
N ASP A 92 1.47 9.04 -3.36
CA ASP A 92 2.72 8.93 -2.61
C ASP A 92 3.56 7.69 -3.00
N GLY A 93 3.13 6.95 -4.02
CA GLY A 93 3.84 5.80 -4.54
C GLY A 93 3.09 5.14 -5.71
N SER A 94 3.75 4.20 -6.39
CA SER A 94 3.15 3.50 -7.52
C SER A 94 2.04 2.54 -7.09
N ASP A 95 2.09 1.93 -5.90
CA ASP A 95 0.97 1.14 -5.35
C ASP A 95 -0.03 2.01 -4.56
N GLY A 96 0.35 3.25 -4.22
CA GLY A 96 -0.44 4.17 -3.44
C GLY A 96 -1.82 4.49 -4.05
N ALA A 97 -2.77 4.83 -3.18
CA ALA A 97 -4.10 5.24 -3.61
C ALA A 97 -4.03 6.56 -4.42
N PRO A 98 -4.80 6.69 -5.52
CA PRO A 98 -4.83 7.94 -6.27
C PRO A 98 -5.44 9.06 -5.42
N GLN A 99 -4.78 10.22 -5.41
CA GLN A 99 -5.39 11.45 -4.92
C GLN A 99 -6.53 11.88 -5.87
N PRO A 100 -7.69 12.30 -5.35
CA PRO A 100 -8.81 12.71 -6.18
C PRO A 100 -8.51 14.02 -6.91
N TRP A 101 -8.89 14.09 -8.18
CA TRP A 101 -8.84 15.34 -8.94
C TRP A 101 -9.91 16.32 -8.44
N PRO A 102 -9.60 17.63 -8.40
CA PRO A 102 -10.56 18.68 -8.02
C PRO A 102 -11.62 18.95 -9.09
#